data_AF-A0A816BNS3-F1
#
_entry.id   AF-A0A816BNS3-F1
#
_cell.length_a   1.000
_cell.length_b   1.000
_cell.length_c   1.000
_cell.angle_alpha   90.00
_cell.angle_beta   90.00
_cell.angle_gamma   90.00
#
_symmetry.space_group_name_H-M   'P 1'
#
loop_
_entity.id
_entity.type
_entity.pdbx_description
1 polymer ?
#
loop_
_entity_poly.entity_id
_entity_poly.type
_entity_poly.pdbx_seq_one_letter_code
_entity_poly.pdbx_strand_id
1 'polypeptide(L)'
;MTATIPSVISCQELKDLLQSSSQSIAVLEADLGKQVEADFKAGHIPKARYFDQLEHTTPTAFIPRGLPDVKSFEDYLTRLGVSNDHHIILYDRSANGFFAASRAWFLLKTYGADKVSILNGGFNAWKKEDNEIEKSDESNDSAKEGQTNNFTVKLNEQMVRNFDQMVSNISLDKDNPERIQVFDARPPNLFY
;
A
#
# COMPACT_ATOMS: atom_id res chain seq x y z
N MET A 1 -12.74 9.61 -22.07
CA MET A 1 -11.43 9.49 -21.40
C MET A 1 -11.70 9.47 -19.90
N THR A 2 -11.47 8.34 -19.23
CA THR A 2 -11.55 8.29 -17.76
C THR A 2 -10.35 9.05 -17.19
N ALA A 3 -10.60 9.99 -16.28
CA ALA A 3 -9.54 10.75 -15.63
C ALA A 3 -8.60 9.80 -14.88
N THR A 4 -7.29 9.97 -15.06
CA THR A 4 -6.28 9.17 -14.36
C THR A 4 -6.28 9.53 -12.88
N ILE A 5 -6.37 8.52 -12.00
CA ILE A 5 -6.25 8.72 -10.55
C ILE A 5 -4.79 9.04 -10.20
N PRO A 6 -4.50 10.13 -9.48
CA PRO A 6 -3.13 10.47 -9.09
C PRO A 6 -2.58 9.46 -8.08
N SER A 7 -1.29 9.12 -8.18
CA SER A 7 -0.65 8.20 -7.22
C SER A 7 -0.34 8.84 -5.86
N VAL A 8 -0.38 10.18 -5.78
CA VAL A 8 -0.16 10.94 -4.55
C VAL A 8 -1.26 11.99 -4.43
N ILE A 9 -1.86 12.10 -3.25
CA ILE A 9 -2.88 13.11 -2.94
C ILE A 9 -2.51 13.90 -1.69
N SER A 10 -3.03 15.12 -1.60
CA SER A 10 -2.92 16.02 -0.45
C SER A 10 -3.91 15.66 0.67
N CYS A 11 -3.68 16.22 1.86
CA CYS A 11 -4.64 16.13 2.97
C CYS A 11 -6.00 16.74 2.61
N GLN A 12 -6.02 17.82 1.82
CA GLN A 12 -7.27 18.43 1.37
C GLN A 12 -8.06 17.51 0.46
N GLU A 13 -7.41 16.88 -0.52
CA GLU A 13 -8.08 15.91 -1.39
C GLU A 13 -8.63 14.72 -0.59
N LEU A 14 -7.89 14.20 0.39
CA LEU A 14 -8.41 13.13 1.27
C LEU A 14 -9.60 13.61 2.11
N LYS A 15 -9.60 14.83 2.63
CA LYS A 15 -10.78 15.40 3.32
C LYS A 15 -12.01 15.43 2.42
N ASP A 16 -11.85 15.88 1.18
CA ASP A 16 -12.93 15.94 0.20
C ASP A 16 -13.46 14.54 -0.12
N LEU A 17 -12.56 13.55 -0.27
CA LEU A 17 -12.91 12.14 -0.46
C LEU A 17 -13.69 11.56 0.73
N LEU A 18 -13.28 11.88 1.97
CA LEU A 18 -13.93 11.38 3.20
C LEU A 18 -15.36 11.89 3.36
N GLN A 19 -15.66 13.09 2.85
CA GLN A 19 -16.97 13.75 2.88
C GLN A 19 -17.87 13.33 1.70
N SER A 20 -17.29 12.80 0.63
CA SER A 20 -18.02 12.37 -0.56
C SER A 20 -18.87 11.11 -0.29
N SER A 21 -20.14 11.16 -0.67
CA SER A 21 -21.04 9.99 -0.66
C SER A 21 -21.07 9.25 -2.01
N SER A 22 -20.47 9.83 -3.05
CA SER A 22 -20.50 9.29 -4.42
C SER A 22 -19.29 8.41 -4.74
N GLN A 23 -18.23 8.48 -3.94
CA GLN A 23 -16.99 7.72 -4.15
C GLN A 23 -16.82 6.65 -3.09
N SER A 24 -16.63 5.42 -3.55
CA SER A 24 -16.24 4.31 -2.68
C SER A 24 -14.74 4.38 -2.44
N ILE A 25 -14.33 4.64 -1.20
CA ILE A 25 -12.91 4.74 -0.81
C ILE A 25 -12.55 3.70 0.24
N ALA A 26 -11.28 3.31 0.25
CA ALA A 26 -10.67 2.47 1.27
C ALA A 26 -9.45 3.18 1.83
N VAL A 27 -9.53 3.72 3.05
CA VAL A 27 -8.37 4.32 3.72
C VAL A 27 -7.64 3.24 4.51
N LEU A 28 -6.34 3.09 4.29
CA LEU A 28 -5.51 2.07 4.93
C LEU A 28 -4.26 2.71 5.55
N GLU A 29 -4.03 2.46 6.84
CA GLU A 29 -2.73 2.72 7.47
C GLU A 29 -1.83 1.52 7.19
N ALA A 30 -0.85 1.69 6.31
CA ALA A 30 0.05 0.64 5.89
C ALA A 30 1.29 0.61 6.78
N ASP A 31 1.48 -0.47 7.52
CA ASP A 31 2.61 -0.62 8.44
C ASP A 31 3.18 -2.05 8.43
N LEU A 32 4.25 -2.26 9.21
CA LEU A 32 5.07 -3.48 9.19
C LEU A 32 4.95 -4.25 10.51
N GLY A 33 3.82 -4.92 10.74
CA GLY A 33 3.61 -5.84 11.88
C GLY A 33 2.71 -5.29 12.99
N LYS A 34 2.04 -6.19 13.71
CA LYS A 34 1.07 -5.87 14.77
C LYS A 34 1.62 -5.07 15.95
N GLN A 35 2.94 -5.04 16.16
CA GLN A 35 3.54 -4.29 17.26
C GLN A 35 3.31 -2.77 17.19
N VAL A 36 2.99 -2.22 16.01
CA VAL A 36 2.63 -0.80 15.84
C VAL A 36 1.12 -0.56 15.71
N GLU A 37 0.30 -1.62 15.74
CA GLU A 37 -1.17 -1.52 15.71
C GLU A 37 -1.73 -0.73 16.90
N ALA A 38 -1.01 -0.72 18.03
CA ALA A 38 -1.36 0.11 19.18
C ALA A 38 -1.35 1.62 18.86
N ASP A 39 -0.44 2.08 18.00
CA ASP A 39 -0.39 3.49 17.58
C ASP A 39 -1.56 3.85 16.66
N PHE A 40 -1.97 2.91 15.79
CA PHE A 40 -3.19 3.02 15.00
C PHE A 40 -4.42 3.15 15.92
N LYS A 41 -4.58 2.24 16.89
CA LYS A 41 -5.69 2.26 17.86
C LYS A 41 -5.74 3.54 18.68
N ALA A 42 -4.58 4.06 19.07
CA ALA A 42 -4.47 5.30 19.83
C ALA A 42 -4.87 6.57 19.04
N GLY A 43 -4.85 6.51 17.71
CA GLY A 43 -5.31 7.61 16.86
C GLY A 43 -4.92 7.42 15.39
N HIS A 44 -5.90 7.35 14.49
CA HIS A 44 -5.72 7.13 13.04
C HIS A 44 -6.62 8.07 12.22
N ILE A 45 -6.39 8.15 10.90
CA ILE A 45 -7.26 8.93 9.99
C ILE A 45 -8.67 8.33 9.97
N PRO A 46 -9.76 9.14 9.95
CA PRO A 46 -11.11 8.63 9.95
C PRO A 46 -11.39 7.54 8.89
N LYS A 47 -12.13 6.50 9.28
CA LYS A 47 -12.45 5.32 8.46
C LYS A 47 -11.24 4.49 8.02
N ALA A 48 -10.04 4.78 8.53
CA ALA A 48 -8.86 3.99 8.19
C ALA A 48 -8.97 2.59 8.78
N ARG A 49 -8.35 1.63 8.10
CA ARG A 49 -8.17 0.26 8.57
C ARG A 49 -6.68 -0.05 8.63
N TYR A 50 -6.28 -0.87 9.59
CA TYR A 50 -4.88 -1.26 9.73
C TYR A 50 -4.50 -2.29 8.66
N PHE A 51 -3.47 -1.99 7.87
CA PHE A 51 -2.94 -2.84 6.81
C PHE A 51 -1.54 -3.33 7.20
N ASP A 52 -1.50 -4.49 7.87
CA ASP A 52 -0.27 -5.19 8.22
C ASP A 52 0.32 -5.89 6.99
N GLN A 53 1.38 -5.30 6.46
CA GLN A 53 2.08 -5.85 5.30
C GLN A 53 2.83 -7.14 5.59
N LEU A 54 3.02 -7.52 6.85
CA LEU A 54 3.77 -8.73 7.23
C LEU A 54 2.88 -9.97 7.37
N GLU A 55 1.57 -9.81 7.57
CA GLU A 55 0.63 -10.90 7.87
C GLU A 55 0.63 -12.00 6.79
N HIS A 56 0.88 -11.63 5.54
CA HIS A 56 0.83 -12.55 4.39
C HIS A 56 2.09 -12.51 3.52
N THR A 57 3.25 -12.16 4.08
CA THR A 57 4.51 -12.23 3.31
C THR A 57 4.94 -13.67 3.07
N THR A 58 5.61 -13.91 1.95
CA THR A 58 6.24 -15.21 1.63
C THR A 58 7.76 -15.07 1.75
N PRO A 59 8.34 -15.14 2.96
CA PRO A 59 9.76 -14.93 3.15
C PRO A 59 10.59 -16.10 2.62
N THR A 60 11.77 -15.79 2.10
CA THR A 60 12.85 -16.76 1.86
C THR A 60 14.10 -16.34 2.60
N ALA A 61 15.14 -17.19 2.63
CA ALA A 61 16.44 -16.85 3.21
C ALA A 61 17.05 -15.56 2.63
N PHE A 62 16.69 -15.21 1.39
CA PHE A 62 17.22 -14.05 0.66
C PHE A 62 16.19 -12.92 0.48
N ILE A 63 14.89 -13.22 0.62
CA ILE A 63 13.79 -12.28 0.38
C ILE A 63 12.91 -12.23 1.63
N PRO A 64 13.26 -11.41 2.64
CA PRO A 64 12.56 -11.41 3.94
C PRO A 64 11.13 -10.86 3.86
N ARG A 65 10.79 -10.10 2.80
CA ARG A 65 9.46 -9.50 2.57
C ARG A 65 8.95 -9.82 1.17
N GLY A 66 9.02 -11.10 0.81
CA GLY A 66 8.57 -11.61 -0.47
C GLY A 66 7.10 -11.30 -0.75
N LEU A 67 6.72 -11.39 -2.02
CA LEU A 67 5.33 -11.19 -2.42
C LEU A 67 4.42 -12.22 -1.74
N PRO A 68 3.25 -11.80 -1.22
CA PRO A 68 2.21 -12.72 -0.77
C PRO A 68 1.82 -13.74 -1.83
N ASP A 69 1.35 -14.92 -1.44
CA ASP A 69 0.64 -15.75 -2.42
C ASP A 69 -0.69 -15.06 -2.81
N VAL A 70 -1.12 -15.31 -4.05
CA VAL A 70 -2.28 -14.63 -4.65
C VAL A 70 -3.54 -14.81 -3.79
N LYS A 71 -3.78 -16.04 -3.30
CA LYS A 71 -5.02 -16.35 -2.59
C LYS A 71 -5.03 -15.73 -1.19
N SER A 72 -3.94 -15.83 -0.45
CA SER A 72 -3.82 -15.20 0.87
C SER A 72 -3.97 -13.68 0.80
N PHE A 73 -3.40 -13.02 -0.22
CA PHE A 73 -3.56 -11.58 -0.37
C PHE A 73 -4.98 -11.18 -0.75
N GLU A 74 -5.63 -11.96 -1.62
CA GLU A 74 -7.05 -11.79 -1.96
C GLU A 74 -7.94 -11.92 -0.72
N ASP A 75 -7.74 -12.98 0.06
CA ASP A 75 -8.50 -13.23 1.29
C ASP A 75 -8.24 -12.15 2.34
N TYR A 76 -7.00 -11.67 2.43
CA TYR A 76 -6.62 -10.59 3.33
C TYR A 76 -7.35 -9.28 3.00
N LEU A 77 -7.28 -8.84 1.74
CA LEU A 77 -7.96 -7.64 1.28
C LEU A 77 -9.48 -7.75 1.44
N THR A 78 -10.04 -8.92 1.15
CA THR A 78 -11.45 -9.23 1.34
C THR A 78 -11.86 -9.12 2.82
N ARG A 79 -11.10 -9.74 3.75
CA ARG A 79 -11.35 -9.61 5.21
C ARG A 79 -11.21 -8.18 5.70
N LEU A 80 -10.25 -7.45 5.15
CA LEU A 80 -10.05 -6.04 5.43
C LEU A 80 -11.18 -5.17 4.84
N GLY A 81 -12.08 -5.73 4.02
CA GLY A 81 -13.19 -5.03 3.38
C GLY A 81 -12.77 -4.15 2.21
N VAL A 82 -11.65 -4.48 1.56
CA VAL A 82 -11.18 -3.84 0.33
C VAL A 82 -11.80 -4.55 -0.87
N SER A 83 -12.01 -3.81 -1.96
CA SER A 83 -12.68 -4.23 -3.19
C SER A 83 -11.98 -3.55 -4.36
N ASN A 84 -11.99 -4.16 -5.55
CA ASN A 84 -11.38 -3.56 -6.74
C ASN A 84 -12.02 -2.21 -7.12
N ASP A 85 -13.26 -1.95 -6.70
CA ASP A 85 -13.97 -0.71 -6.97
C ASP A 85 -13.60 0.44 -6.03
N HIS A 86 -12.88 0.16 -4.94
CA HIS A 86 -12.42 1.21 -4.05
C HIS A 86 -11.35 2.08 -4.73
N HIS A 87 -11.39 3.39 -4.46
CA HIS A 87 -10.17 4.19 -4.49
C HIS A 87 -9.43 3.96 -3.17
N ILE A 88 -8.32 3.23 -3.23
CA ILE A 88 -7.52 2.87 -2.06
C ILE A 88 -6.56 4.02 -1.75
N ILE A 89 -6.65 4.58 -0.55
CA ILE A 89 -5.76 5.62 -0.03
C ILE A 89 -4.88 5.01 1.03
N LEU A 90 -3.58 5.10 0.83
CA LEU A 90 -2.54 4.59 1.72
C LEU A 90 -1.88 5.73 2.46
N TYR A 91 -1.55 5.49 3.72
CA TYR A 91 -0.62 6.33 4.46
C TYR A 91 0.19 5.47 5.43
N ASP A 92 1.29 6.01 5.92
CA ASP A 92 2.05 5.43 7.01
C ASP A 92 2.47 6.53 8.00
N ARG A 93 3.14 6.13 9.09
CA ARG A 93 3.64 7.04 10.12
C ARG A 93 5.11 7.45 9.95
N SER A 94 5.74 7.05 8.85
CA SER A 94 7.15 7.37 8.61
C SER A 94 7.36 8.88 8.46
N ALA A 95 8.61 9.32 8.62
CA ALA A 95 8.95 10.75 8.63
C ALA A 95 8.49 11.52 7.38
N ASN A 96 8.45 10.85 6.21
CA ASN A 96 8.01 11.45 4.95
C ASN A 96 6.65 10.91 4.45
N GLY A 97 6.07 9.88 5.08
CA GLY A 97 4.82 9.25 4.63
C GLY A 97 4.96 8.29 3.44
N PHE A 98 6.19 7.93 3.05
CA PHE A 98 6.49 7.16 1.83
C PHE A 98 7.40 5.95 2.10
N PHE A 99 7.32 5.34 3.28
CA PHE A 99 8.12 4.17 3.61
C PHE A 99 7.34 2.87 3.42
N ALA A 100 6.41 2.61 4.33
CA ALA A 100 5.56 1.42 4.31
C ALA A 100 4.42 1.59 3.30
N ALA A 101 3.87 2.80 3.14
CA ALA A 101 2.82 3.12 2.18
C ALA A 101 3.26 2.89 0.72
N SER A 102 4.52 3.18 0.39
CA SER A 102 5.07 2.94 -0.96
C SER A 102 5.16 1.45 -1.30
N ARG A 103 5.50 0.60 -0.33
CA ARG A 103 5.49 -0.86 -0.53
C ARG A 103 4.06 -1.39 -0.67
N ALA A 104 3.12 -0.91 0.15
CA ALA A 104 1.71 -1.25 0.03
C ALA A 104 1.12 -0.83 -1.33
N TRP A 105 1.49 0.36 -1.82
CA TRP A 105 1.10 0.85 -3.15
C TRP A 105 1.59 -0.10 -4.23
N PHE A 106 2.88 -0.46 -4.19
CA PHE A 106 3.46 -1.39 -5.14
C PHE A 106 2.76 -2.75 -5.12
N LEU A 107 2.48 -3.29 -3.92
CA LEU A 107 1.74 -4.54 -3.77
C LEU A 107 0.36 -4.43 -4.40
N LEU A 108 -0.45 -3.46 -4.01
CA LEU A 108 -1.80 -3.29 -4.56
C LEU A 108 -1.80 -3.13 -6.09
N LYS A 109 -0.89 -2.33 -6.66
CA LYS A 109 -0.72 -2.20 -8.12
C LYS A 109 -0.32 -3.52 -8.77
N THR A 110 0.59 -4.26 -8.15
CA THR A 110 1.05 -5.57 -8.64
C THR A 110 -0.09 -6.59 -8.64
N TYR A 111 -1.06 -6.48 -7.73
CA TYR A 111 -2.19 -7.41 -7.62
C TYR A 111 -3.47 -6.89 -8.31
N GLY A 112 -3.34 -5.84 -9.14
CA GLY A 112 -4.41 -5.40 -10.03
C GLY A 112 -5.36 -4.35 -9.45
N ALA A 113 -4.99 -3.66 -8.36
CA ALA A 113 -5.73 -2.48 -7.94
C ALA A 113 -5.43 -1.29 -8.87
N ASP A 114 -6.47 -0.73 -9.49
CA ASP A 114 -6.29 0.35 -10.46
C ASP A 114 -6.14 1.72 -9.78
N LYS A 115 -6.94 1.98 -8.76
CA LYS A 115 -7.09 3.27 -8.09
C LYS A 115 -6.41 3.26 -6.73
N VAL A 116 -5.11 3.56 -6.71
CA VAL A 116 -4.31 3.57 -5.47
C VAL A 116 -3.52 4.86 -5.37
N SER A 117 -3.69 5.59 -4.26
CA SER A 117 -2.96 6.82 -3.95
C SER A 117 -2.30 6.73 -2.59
N ILE A 118 -1.21 7.47 -2.41
CA ILE A 118 -0.53 7.68 -1.13
C ILE A 118 -0.82 9.09 -0.64
N LEU A 119 -1.13 9.26 0.64
CA LEU A 119 -1.26 10.57 1.28
C LEU A 119 0.12 11.22 1.41
N ASN A 120 0.28 12.39 0.78
CA ASN A 120 1.52 13.15 0.82
C ASN A 120 1.87 13.58 2.26
N GLY A 121 3.03 13.12 2.75
CA GLY A 121 3.48 13.40 4.12
C GLY A 121 2.85 12.50 5.19
N GLY A 122 1.97 11.57 4.80
CA GLY A 122 1.41 10.54 5.67
C GLY A 122 0.65 11.06 6.89
N PHE A 123 0.62 10.26 7.95
CA PHE A 123 -0.09 10.60 9.19
C PHE A 123 0.43 11.88 9.85
N ASN A 124 1.74 12.15 9.71
CA ASN A 124 2.37 13.32 10.31
C ASN A 124 1.89 14.63 9.66
N ALA A 125 1.76 14.66 8.33
CA ALA A 125 1.18 15.81 7.63
C ALA A 125 -0.30 16.00 7.98
N TRP A 126 -1.07 14.90 8.04
CA TRP A 126 -2.48 14.93 8.45
C TRP A 126 -2.67 15.60 9.82
N LYS A 127 -1.90 15.17 10.83
CA LYS A 127 -1.93 15.77 12.17
C LYS A 127 -1.43 17.21 12.20
N LYS A 128 -0.42 17.55 11.40
CA LYS A 128 0.16 18.91 11.37
C LYS A 128 -0.84 19.95 10.88
N GLU A 129 -1.81 19.53 10.08
CA GLU A 129 -2.93 20.36 9.62
C GLU A 129 -4.11 20.39 10.60
N ASP A 130 -3.96 19.84 11.81
CA ASP A 130 -5.00 19.74 12.84
C ASP A 130 -6.30 19.06 12.34
N ASN A 131 -6.17 18.14 11.39
CA ASN A 131 -7.29 17.37 10.87
C ASN A 131 -7.77 16.32 11.90
N GLU A 132 -9.05 15.95 11.83
CA GLU A 132 -9.68 15.00 12.74
C GLU A 132 -9.00 13.62 12.72
N ILE A 133 -8.96 12.95 13.87
CA ILE A 133 -8.49 11.56 14.02
C ILE A 133 -9.52 10.74 14.78
N GLU A 134 -9.61 9.46 14.47
CA GLU A 134 -10.43 8.47 15.17
C GLU A 134 -9.56 7.60 16.08
N LYS A 135 -10.18 7.03 17.12
CA LYS A 135 -9.58 5.99 17.95
C LYS A 135 -10.41 4.73 17.78
N SER A 136 -9.75 3.58 17.75
CA SER A 136 -10.42 2.28 17.65
C SER A 136 -10.34 1.60 19.01
N ASP A 137 -11.51 1.41 19.64
CA ASP A 137 -11.67 0.42 20.68
C ASP A 137 -11.74 -0.97 20.02
N GLU A 138 -11.37 -2.04 20.73
CA GLU A 138 -11.28 -3.42 20.20
C GLU A 138 -12.58 -3.97 19.55
N SER A 139 -13.69 -3.22 19.60
CA SER A 139 -15.01 -3.60 19.08
C SER A 139 -15.32 -3.16 17.64
N ASN A 140 -14.45 -2.38 16.97
CA ASN A 140 -14.71 -1.82 15.63
C ASN A 140 -13.91 -2.47 14.48
N ASP A 141 -13.20 -3.57 14.72
CA ASP A 141 -12.25 -4.17 13.76
C ASP A 141 -12.86 -5.01 12.62
N SER A 142 -14.19 -5.11 12.55
CA SER A 142 -14.87 -5.82 11.46
C SER A 142 -15.37 -4.84 10.40
N ALA A 143 -15.04 -5.14 9.13
CA ALA A 143 -15.80 -4.62 7.99
C ALA A 143 -17.29 -4.70 8.32
N LYS A 144 -18.01 -3.57 8.21
CA LYS A 144 -19.45 -3.51 8.54
C LYS A 144 -20.15 -4.72 7.93
N GLU A 145 -20.65 -5.61 8.79
CA GLU A 145 -21.40 -6.81 8.40
C GLU A 145 -22.46 -6.42 7.35
N GLY A 146 -22.34 -6.98 6.14
CA GLY A 146 -23.32 -6.79 5.07
C GLY A 146 -22.78 -6.35 3.72
N GLN A 147 -21.51 -5.93 3.60
CA GLN A 147 -20.88 -5.69 2.29
C GLN A 147 -20.04 -6.90 1.87
N THR A 148 -20.47 -7.57 0.79
CA THR A 148 -19.63 -8.54 0.07
C THR A 148 -18.55 -7.78 -0.68
N ASN A 149 -17.51 -7.36 0.03
CA ASN A 149 -16.35 -6.73 -0.57
C ASN A 149 -15.49 -7.83 -1.19
N ASN A 150 -15.64 -8.03 -2.50
CA ASN A 150 -14.80 -8.98 -3.21
C ASN A 150 -13.63 -8.23 -3.83
N PHE A 151 -12.42 -8.52 -3.36
CA PHE A 151 -11.23 -8.23 -4.13
C PHE A 151 -10.91 -9.46 -4.98
N THR A 152 -10.66 -9.27 -6.27
CA THR A 152 -10.14 -10.30 -7.17
C THR A 152 -8.76 -9.86 -7.64
N VAL A 153 -7.78 -10.70 -7.37
CA VAL A 153 -6.39 -10.41 -7.76
C VAL A 153 -6.21 -10.59 -9.27
N LYS A 154 -5.57 -9.60 -9.90
CA LYS A 154 -5.03 -9.70 -11.26
C LYS A 154 -3.54 -9.41 -11.21
N LEU A 155 -2.74 -10.46 -11.08
CA LEU A 155 -1.29 -10.32 -10.92
C LEU A 155 -0.66 -9.72 -12.18
N ASN A 156 0.02 -8.59 -12.04
CA ASN A 156 0.84 -7.98 -13.07
C ASN A 156 2.31 -8.36 -12.84
N GLU A 157 2.71 -9.48 -13.45
CA GLU A 157 4.06 -10.02 -13.34
C GLU A 157 5.14 -9.05 -13.88
N GLN A 158 4.77 -8.08 -14.74
CA GLN A 158 5.71 -7.11 -15.28
C GLN A 158 6.20 -6.09 -14.24
N MET A 159 5.49 -5.93 -13.12
CA MET A 159 5.90 -5.08 -12.01
C MET A 159 7.07 -5.64 -11.21
N VAL A 160 7.42 -6.91 -11.41
CA VAL A 160 8.40 -7.65 -10.61
C VAL A 160 9.52 -8.14 -11.52
N ARG A 161 10.74 -8.20 -10.99
CA ARG A 161 11.85 -8.92 -11.63
C ARG A 161 12.33 -10.02 -10.71
N ASN A 162 12.47 -11.23 -11.26
CA ASN A 162 13.04 -12.36 -10.54
C ASN A 162 14.58 -12.36 -10.65
N PHE A 163 15.22 -13.28 -9.93
CA PHE A 163 16.68 -13.37 -9.88
C PHE A 163 17.31 -13.59 -11.26
N ASP A 164 16.79 -14.54 -12.04
CA ASP A 164 17.34 -14.88 -13.35
C ASP A 164 17.23 -13.73 -14.36
N GLN A 165 16.12 -12.98 -14.31
CA GLN A 165 15.94 -11.76 -15.11
C GLN A 165 16.98 -10.69 -14.75
N MET A 166 17.30 -10.54 -13.46
CA MET A 166 18.32 -9.60 -13.01
C MET A 166 19.73 -10.03 -13.44
N VAL A 167 20.06 -11.32 -13.32
CA VAL A 167 21.34 -11.89 -13.80
C VAL A 167 21.48 -11.73 -15.32
N SER A 168 20.42 -12.00 -16.07
CA SER A 168 20.39 -11.82 -17.52
C SER A 168 20.63 -10.35 -17.88
N ASN A 169 20.00 -9.41 -17.18
CA ASN A 169 20.19 -7.97 -17.42
C ASN A 169 21.63 -7.49 -17.21
N ILE A 170 22.35 -8.06 -16.24
CA ILE A 170 23.76 -7.72 -15.97
C ILE A 170 24.67 -8.17 -17.12
N SER A 171 24.28 -9.24 -17.82
CA SER A 171 25.06 -9.83 -18.91
C SER A 171 24.89 -9.08 -20.24
N LEU A 172 23.92 -8.16 -20.32
CA LEU A 172 23.70 -7.33 -21.50
C LEU A 172 24.70 -6.16 -21.55
N ASP A 173 25.20 -5.88 -22.75
CA ASP A 173 26.01 -4.69 -23.02
C ASP A 173 25.26 -3.41 -22.65
N LYS A 174 26.00 -2.38 -22.21
CA LYS A 174 25.41 -1.11 -21.75
C LYS A 174 24.50 -0.44 -22.79
N ASP A 175 24.82 -0.61 -24.07
CA ASP A 175 24.10 -0.01 -25.19
C ASP A 175 23.01 -0.93 -25.76
N ASN A 176 22.80 -2.11 -25.16
CA ASN A 176 21.74 -3.03 -25.57
C ASN A 176 20.36 -2.41 -25.24
N PRO A 177 19.44 -2.29 -26.21
CA PRO A 177 18.14 -1.65 -26.00
C PRO A 177 17.20 -2.41 -25.05
N GLU A 178 17.46 -3.70 -24.79
CA GLU A 178 16.70 -4.51 -23.84
C GLU A 178 17.22 -4.38 -22.40
N ARG A 179 18.40 -3.75 -22.22
CA ARG A 179 18.99 -3.56 -20.89
C ARG A 179 18.19 -2.54 -20.10
N ILE A 180 17.71 -2.96 -18.93
CA ILE A 180 17.00 -2.09 -17.99
C ILE A 180 17.97 -1.43 -17.01
N GLN A 181 17.66 -0.18 -16.64
CA GLN A 181 18.34 0.51 -15.56
C GLN A 181 17.90 -0.06 -14.21
N VAL A 182 18.85 -0.25 -13.30
CA VAL A 182 18.62 -0.79 -11.96
C VAL A 182 19.01 0.28 -10.95
N PHE A 183 18.06 0.63 -10.09
CA PHE A 183 18.28 1.56 -8.98
C PHE A 183 18.20 0.78 -7.67
N ASP A 184 19.15 1.05 -6.78
CA ASP A 184 19.14 0.54 -5.41
C ASP A 184 18.76 1.69 -4.47
N ALA A 185 17.66 1.50 -3.73
CA ALA A 185 17.13 2.52 -2.83
C ALA A 185 17.78 2.49 -1.43
N ARG A 186 18.77 1.61 -1.19
CA ARG A 186 19.48 1.57 0.08
C ARG A 186 20.32 2.84 0.28
N PRO A 187 20.54 3.26 1.54
CA PRO A 187 21.50 4.31 1.87
C PRO A 187 22.87 4.08 1.22
N PRO A 188 23.61 5.14 0.85
CA PRO A 188 24.90 5.01 0.16
C PRO A 188 25.92 4.13 0.88
N ASN A 189 25.90 4.08 2.22
CA ASN A 189 26.79 3.24 3.01
C ASN A 189 26.46 1.73 2.95
N LEU A 190 25.34 1.34 2.34
CA LEU A 190 24.95 -0.04 2.07
C LEU A 190 25.05 -0.40 0.58
N PHE A 191 25.40 0.57 -0.27
CA PHE A 191 25.63 0.38 -1.70
C PHE A 191 27.15 0.20 -1.92
N TYR A 192 27.55 -0.94 -2.49
CA TYR A 192 28.95 -1.34 -2.68
C TYR A 192 29.30 -1.38 -4.17
#